data_AF-A0A974SAV0-F1
#
_entry.id   AF-A0A974SAV0-F1
#
_cell.length_a   1.000
_cell.length_b   1.000
_cell.length_c   1.000
_cell.angle_alpha   90.00
_cell.angle_beta   90.00
_cell.angle_gamma   90.00
#
_symmetry.space_group_name_H-M   'P 1'
#
loop_
_entity.id
_entity.type
_entity.pdbx_description
1 polymer ?
#
loop_
_entity_poly.entity_id
_entity_poly.type
_entity_poly.pdbx_seq_one_letter_code
_entity_poly.pdbx_strand_id
1 'polypeptide(L)'
;MTEVTLSAPFTAERPWLVGLFLARTRQDIGLTLATLGPAGVTGFQEVRRDRLNEAAIFGQVELPLGERVRLTVGGRLFASDTEVDSAITAPLAGAAARFTGQIKHSGFTPRWSWPMRSAPAC
;
A
#
# COMPACT_ATOMS: atom_id res chain seq x y z
N MET A 1 3.82 11.58 0.22
CA MET A 1 4.05 10.50 1.19
C MET A 1 5.26 10.87 2.04
N THR A 2 5.27 10.43 3.30
CA THR A 2 6.32 10.75 4.26
C THR A 2 6.68 9.48 5.03
N GLU A 3 7.97 9.27 5.25
CA GLU A 3 8.49 8.16 6.03
C GLU A 3 9.57 8.65 7.00
N VAL A 4 9.54 8.13 8.22
CA VAL A 4 10.55 8.41 9.26
C VAL A 4 10.99 7.08 9.84
N THR A 5 12.30 6.90 9.97
CA THR A 5 12.91 5.66 10.45
C THR A 5 13.96 5.96 11.51
N LEU A 6 14.01 5.10 12.52
CA LEU A 6 15.06 5.02 13.52
C LEU A 6 15.65 3.62 13.52
N SER A 7 16.97 3.53 13.64
CA SER A 7 17.67 2.25 13.67
C SER A 7 18.78 2.24 14.70
N ALA A 8 19.17 1.02 15.09
CA ALA A 8 20.32 0.80 15.91
C ALA A 8 21.60 1.33 15.23
N PRO A 9 22.63 1.73 16.01
CA PRO A 9 23.96 1.98 15.48
C PRO A 9 24.52 0.76 14.74
N PHE A 10 25.43 0.99 13.79
CA PHE A 10 26.05 -0.09 13.01
C PHE A 10 26.79 -1.13 13.87
N THR A 11 27.23 -0.76 15.07
CA THR A 11 27.94 -1.62 16.02
C THR A 11 27.04 -2.37 17.00
N ALA A 12 25.71 -2.23 16.90
CA ALA A 12 24.80 -2.85 17.84
C ALA A 12 24.80 -4.38 17.73
N GLU A 13 24.95 -5.08 18.86
CA GLU A 13 24.87 -6.55 18.90
C GLU A 13 23.51 -7.09 18.45
N ARG A 14 22.47 -6.29 18.68
CA ARG A 14 21.08 -6.54 18.31
C ARG A 14 20.59 -5.40 17.42
N PRO A 15 20.88 -5.45 16.10
CA PRO A 15 20.37 -4.47 15.16
C PRO A 15 18.85 -4.44 15.18
N TRP A 16 18.28 -3.25 15.19
CA TRP A 16 16.84 -3.04 15.12
C TRP A 16 16.52 -1.84 14.24
N LEU A 17 15.29 -1.79 13.77
CA LEU A 17 14.72 -0.68 13.01
C LEU A 17 13.26 -0.52 13.39
N VAL A 18 12.82 0.73 13.52
CA VAL A 18 11.41 1.11 13.65
C VAL A 18 11.12 2.28 12.74
N GLY A 19 9.94 2.33 12.16
CA GLY A 19 9.54 3.41 11.27
C GLY A 19 8.06 3.73 11.31
N LEU A 20 7.76 4.92 10.83
CA LEU A 20 6.43 5.48 10.66
C LEU A 20 6.27 5.87 9.19
N PHE A 21 5.18 5.40 8.57
CA PHE A 21 4.80 5.73 7.21
C PHE A 21 3.45 6.44 7.21
N LEU A 22 3.37 7.57 6.50
CA LEU A 22 2.14 8.34 6.31
C LEU A 22 1.97 8.66 4.82
N ALA A 23 0.81 8.33 4.26
CA ALA A 23 0.48 8.66 2.89
C ALA A 23 -0.90 9.30 2.79
N ARG A 24 -0.99 10.28 1.89
CA ARG A 24 -2.24 10.83 1.39
C ARG A 24 -2.11 10.88 -0.12
N THR A 25 -3.00 10.16 -0.80
CA THR A 25 -3.05 10.07 -2.25
C THR A 25 -4.42 10.53 -2.71
N ARG A 26 -4.44 11.28 -3.81
CA ARG A 26 -5.67 11.62 -4.53
C ARG A 26 -5.47 11.23 -5.98
N GLN A 27 -6.44 10.51 -6.53
CA GLN A 27 -6.43 10.09 -7.92
C GLN A 27 -7.75 10.50 -8.56
N ASP A 28 -7.67 11.32 -9.59
CA ASP A 28 -8.82 11.72 -10.39
C ASP A 28 -8.75 10.93 -11.71
N ILE A 29 -9.77 10.13 -12.00
CA ILE A 29 -9.86 9.22 -13.14
C ILE A 29 -10.98 9.69 -14.06
N GLY A 30 -10.67 9.89 -15.33
CA GLY A 30 -11.64 10.07 -16.40
C GLY A 30 -11.59 8.86 -17.32
N LEU A 31 -12.73 8.18 -17.49
CA LEU A 31 -12.88 7.09 -18.44
C LEU A 31 -13.94 7.46 -19.46
N THR A 32 -13.67 7.21 -20.73
CA THR A 32 -14.64 7.37 -21.82
C THR A 32 -14.52 6.17 -22.73
N LEU A 33 -15.64 5.51 -22.97
CA LEU A 33 -15.78 4.43 -23.92
C LEU A 33 -16.67 4.91 -25.07
N ALA A 34 -16.09 4.97 -26.25
CA ALA A 34 -16.76 5.37 -27.48
C ALA A 34 -16.56 4.32 -28.58
N THR A 35 -17.48 4.27 -29.53
CA THR A 35 -17.34 3.43 -30.72
C THR A 35 -16.15 3.89 -31.58
N LEU A 36 -15.50 2.94 -32.26
CA LEU A 36 -14.46 3.24 -33.23
C LEU A 36 -15.10 3.69 -34.55
N GLY A 37 -14.73 4.87 -35.05
CA GLY A 37 -15.21 5.39 -36.33
C GLY A 37 -15.28 6.92 -36.39
N PRO A 38 -15.56 7.51 -37.57
CA PRO A 38 -15.46 8.95 -37.80
C PRO A 38 -16.35 9.82 -36.90
N ALA A 39 -17.48 9.28 -36.44
CA ALA A 39 -18.45 9.99 -35.61
C ALA A 39 -18.35 9.71 -34.10
N GLY A 40 -17.51 8.76 -33.67
CA GLY A 40 -17.22 8.39 -32.27
C GLY A 40 -18.38 8.57 -31.29
N VAL A 41 -19.30 7.60 -31.20
CA VAL A 41 -20.46 7.71 -30.30
C VAL A 41 -20.07 7.26 -28.89
N THR A 42 -20.26 8.13 -27.89
CA THR A 42 -19.96 7.82 -26.49
C THR A 42 -21.01 6.88 -25.91
N GLY A 43 -20.61 5.65 -25.59
CA GLY A 43 -21.47 4.66 -24.94
C GLY A 43 -21.45 4.77 -23.42
N PHE A 44 -20.30 5.18 -22.86
CA PHE A 44 -20.09 5.26 -21.43
C PHE A 44 -19.03 6.31 -21.10
N GLN A 45 -19.26 7.04 -20.01
CA GLN A 45 -18.33 8.00 -19.45
C GLN A 45 -18.36 7.90 -17.92
N GLU A 46 -17.20 7.90 -17.30
CA GLU A 46 -17.06 7.94 -15.85
C GLU A 46 -16.07 9.04 -15.45
N VAL A 47 -16.45 9.80 -14.41
CA VAL A 47 -15.55 10.68 -13.67
C VAL A 47 -15.49 10.18 -12.25
N ARG A 48 -14.33 9.69 -11.83
CA ARG A 48 -14.10 9.11 -10.51
C ARG A 48 -13.00 9.84 -9.77
N ARG A 49 -13.19 10.05 -8.47
CA ARG A 49 -12.22 10.66 -7.55
C ARG A 49 -12.00 9.71 -6.39
N ASP A 50 -10.76 9.25 -6.27
CA ASP A 50 -10.33 8.35 -5.21
C ASP A 50 -9.42 9.13 -4.26
N ARG A 51 -9.65 8.98 -2.96
CA ARG A 51 -8.75 9.49 -1.91
C ARG A 51 -8.34 8.33 -1.05
N LEU A 52 -7.05 8.19 -0.82
CA LEU A 52 -6.48 7.19 0.08
C LEU A 52 -5.66 7.91 1.13
N ASN A 53 -5.98 7.69 2.40
CA ASN A 53 -5.11 8.02 3.52
C ASN A 53 -4.59 6.72 4.12
N GLU A 54 -3.30 6.64 4.40
CA GLU A 54 -2.67 5.48 5.04
C GLU A 54 -1.72 5.94 6.14
N ALA A 55 -1.73 5.22 7.26
CA ALA A 55 -0.75 5.32 8.31
C ALA A 55 -0.27 3.93 8.70
N ALA A 56 1.03 3.77 8.91
CA ALA A 56 1.60 2.52 9.36
C ALA A 56 2.80 2.72 10.29
N ILE A 57 2.90 1.86 11.30
CA ILE A 57 4.09 1.70 12.14
C ILE A 57 4.66 0.33 11.83
N PHE A 58 5.97 0.28 11.60
CA PHE A 58 6.66 -0.97 11.30
C PHE A 58 7.96 -1.05 12.07
N GLY A 59 8.45 -2.27 12.24
CA GLY A 59 9.74 -2.46 12.86
C GLY A 59 10.21 -3.90 12.78
N GLN A 60 11.49 -4.08 13.03
CA GLN A 60 12.15 -5.37 13.08
C GLN A 60 13.33 -5.33 14.05
N VAL A 61 13.66 -6.49 14.60
CA VAL A 61 14.83 -6.72 15.44
C VAL A 61 15.50 -8.02 15.02
N GLU A 62 16.83 -8.03 15.08
CA GLU A 62 17.64 -9.22 14.86
C GLU A 62 18.17 -9.77 16.19
N LEU A 63 17.90 -11.05 16.43
CA LEU A 63 18.21 -11.76 17.66
C LEU A 63 19.21 -12.89 17.36
N PRO A 64 20.31 -13.02 18.12
CA PRO A 64 21.17 -14.19 18.02
C PRO A 64 20.44 -15.42 18.60
N LEU A 65 20.29 -16.47 17.80
CA LEU A 65 19.80 -17.78 18.27
C LEU A 65 20.93 -18.79 18.55
N GLY A 66 22.18 -18.33 18.41
CA GLY A 66 23.41 -19.09 18.57
C GLY A 66 24.57 -18.39 17.83
N GLU A 67 25.73 -19.04 17.72
CA GLU A 67 26.91 -18.44 17.08
C GLU A 67 26.76 -18.24 15.57
N ARG A 68 25.92 -19.07 14.92
CA ARG A 68 25.84 -19.18 13.46
C ARG A 68 24.49 -18.78 12.87
N VAL A 69 23.47 -18.61 13.72
CA VAL A 69 22.09 -18.33 13.31
C VAL A 69 21.61 -17.04 13.95
N ARG A 70 21.01 -16.19 13.11
CA ARG A 70 20.30 -15.00 13.56
C ARG A 70 18.85 -15.11 13.12
N LEU A 71 17.96 -14.59 13.95
CA LEU A 71 16.53 -14.52 13.68
C LEU A 71 16.14 -13.05 13.58
N THR A 72 15.61 -12.66 12.44
CA THR A 72 14.93 -11.38 12.28
C THR A 72 13.45 -11.60 12.54
N VAL A 73 12.88 -10.82 13.46
CA VAL A 73 11.44 -10.78 13.72
C VAL A 73 10.97 -9.34 13.58
N GLY A 74 9.82 -9.14 12.96
CA GLY A 74 9.24 -7.83 12.80
C GLY A 74 7.80 -7.87 12.35
N GLY A 75 7.29 -6.71 11.99
CA GLY A 75 5.96 -6.59 11.41
C GLY A 75 5.57 -5.15 11.14
N ARG A 76 4.37 -5.00 10.60
CA ARG A 76 3.75 -3.74 10.24
C ARG A 76 2.32 -3.69 10.77
N LEU A 77 1.99 -2.66 11.54
CA LEU A 77 0.63 -2.28 11.88
C LEU A 77 0.21 -1.16 10.96
N PHE A 78 -0.96 -1.25 10.35
CA PHE A 78 -1.42 -0.25 9.40
C PHE A 78 -2.91 0.04 9.54
N ALA A 79 -3.30 1.23 9.11
CA ALA A 79 -4.67 1.65 8.90
C ALA A 79 -4.75 2.45 7.60
N SER A 80 -5.80 2.21 6.83
CA SER A 80 -6.11 2.93 5.60
C SER A 80 -7.58 3.33 5.55
N ASP A 81 -7.85 4.45 4.89
CA ASP A 81 -9.16 4.99 4.62
C ASP A 81 -9.23 5.38 3.14
N THR A 82 -10.08 4.68 2.40
CA THR A 82 -10.28 4.88 0.96
C THR A 82 -11.68 5.43 0.74
N GLU A 83 -11.77 6.66 0.21
CA GLU A 83 -13.01 7.28 -0.25
C GLU A 83 -13.06 7.26 -1.77
N VAL A 84 -14.23 6.95 -2.33
CA VAL A 84 -14.50 6.94 -3.77
C VAL A 84 -15.76 7.76 -4.03
N ASP A 85 -15.67 8.71 -4.96
CA ASP A 85 -16.81 9.43 -5.55
C ASP A 85 -16.78 9.22 -7.07
N SER A 86 -17.82 8.61 -7.63
CA SER A 86 -17.92 8.32 -9.06
C SER A 86 -19.24 8.84 -9.62
N ALA A 87 -19.16 9.45 -10.80
CA ALA A 87 -20.31 9.82 -11.61
C ALA A 87 -20.19 9.13 -12.98
N ILE A 88 -21.21 8.35 -13.32
CA ILE A 88 -21.30 7.57 -14.55
C ILE A 88 -22.43 8.14 -15.41
N THR A 89 -22.17 8.29 -16.70
CA THR A 89 -23.17 8.58 -17.72
C THR A 89 -23.05 7.54 -18.84
N ALA A 90 -24.15 6.91 -19.21
CA ALA A 90 -24.24 5.93 -20.29
C ALA A 90 -25.33 6.38 -21.28
N PRO A 91 -25.01 7.30 -22.22
CA PRO A 91 -26.00 7.92 -23.09
C PRO A 91 -26.77 6.89 -23.94
N LEU A 92 -26.09 5.86 -24.44
CA LEU A 92 -26.70 4.80 -25.25
C LEU A 92 -27.66 3.90 -24.46
N ALA A 93 -27.47 3.80 -23.14
CA ALA A 93 -28.38 3.10 -22.25
C ALA A 93 -29.44 4.04 -21.63
N GLY A 94 -29.40 5.35 -21.94
CA GLY A 94 -30.25 6.36 -21.33
C GLY A 94 -30.08 6.46 -19.80
N ALA A 95 -28.92 6.07 -19.27
CA ALA A 95 -28.71 5.87 -17.84
C ALA A 95 -27.64 6.81 -17.29
N ALA A 96 -27.83 7.23 -16.04
CA ALA A 96 -26.81 7.90 -15.24
C ALA A 96 -26.84 7.34 -13.82
N ALA A 97 -25.67 7.23 -13.21
CA ALA A 97 -25.53 6.73 -11.85
C ALA A 97 -24.46 7.53 -11.11
N ARG A 98 -24.64 7.66 -9.80
CA ARG A 98 -23.63 8.21 -8.91
C ARG A 98 -23.35 7.20 -7.83
N PHE A 99 -22.08 7.03 -7.49
CA PHE A 99 -21.63 6.18 -6.40
C PHE A 99 -20.72 6.99 -5.47
N THR A 100 -20.99 6.92 -4.18
CA THR A 100 -20.08 7.40 -3.15
C THR A 100 -19.90 6.27 -2.15
N GLY A 101 -18.64 5.93 -1.87
CA GLY A 101 -18.30 4.83 -0.99
C GLY A 101 -17.07 5.16 -0.15
N GLN A 102 -16.99 4.53 1.01
CA GLN A 102 -15.83 4.61 1.89
C GLN A 102 -15.53 3.23 2.45
N ILE A 103 -14.25 2.87 2.43
CA ILE A 103 -13.75 1.61 3.02
C ILE A 103 -12.60 1.97 3.95
N LYS A 104 -12.74 1.55 5.21
CA LYS A 104 -11.67 1.62 6.20
C LYS A 104 -11.11 0.22 6.41
N HIS A 105 -9.80 0.11 6.47
CA HIS A 105 -9.13 -1.15 6.71
C HIS A 105 -7.98 -0.96 7.68
N SER A 106 -7.77 -1.92 8.57
CA SER A 106 -6.63 -1.93 9.47
C SER A 106 -6.15 -3.36 9.65
N GLY A 107 -4.85 -3.54 9.87
CA GLY A 107 -4.30 -4.87 10.00
C GLY A 107 -2.91 -4.90 10.59
N PHE A 108 -2.46 -6.13 10.79
CA PHE A 108 -1.11 -6.46 11.20
C PHE A 108 -0.50 -7.45 10.22
N THR A 109 0.73 -7.17 9.76
CA THR A 109 1.49 -8.02 8.85
C THR A 109 2.78 -8.44 9.54
N PRO A 110 2.81 -9.60 10.21
CA PRO A 110 4.04 -10.11 10.82
C PRO A 110 5.04 -10.59 9.76
N ARG A 111 6.33 -10.55 10.11
CA ARG A 111 7.42 -11.10 9.29
C ARG A 111 8.49 -11.73 10.18
N TRP A 112 9.05 -12.85 9.73
CA TRP A 112 10.24 -13.46 10.33
C TRP A 112 11.14 -14.07 9.24
N SER A 113 12.44 -14.12 9.52
CA SER A 113 13.42 -14.80 8.66
C SER A 113 14.63 -15.23 9.48
N TRP A 114 15.27 -16.35 9.11
CA TRP A 114 16.50 -16.82 9.74
C TRP A 114 17.59 -17.07 8.68
N PRO A 115 18.54 -16.15 8.49
CA PRO A 115 19.70 -16.47 7.67
C PRO A 115 20.60 -17.50 8.39
N MET A 116 20.92 -18.60 7.71
CA MET A 116 22.02 -19.49 8.10
C MET A 116 23.29 -19.05 7.38
N ARG A 117 24.40 -18.87 8.12
CA ARG A 117 25.72 -18.76 7.50
C ARG A 117 26.16 -20.14 7.01
N SER A 118 26.29 -20.32 5.70
CA SER A 118 27.04 -21.45 5.13
C SER A 118 28.50 -21.35 5.56
N ALA A 119 29.14 -22.48 5.85
CA ALA A 119 30.57 -22.53 6.06
C ALA A 119 31.28 -22.09 4.75
N PRO A 120 32.43 -21.38 4.83
CA PRO A 120 33.23 -21.13 3.63
C PRO A 120 33.60 -22.47 3.00
N ALA A 121 33.43 -22.57 1.67
CA ALA A 121 33.96 -23.70 0.93
C ALA A 121 35.49 -23.66 1.03
N CYS A 122 36.09 -24.77 1.49
CA CYS A 122 37.53 -24.98 1.50
C CYS A 122 38.06 -25.22 0.09
#